data_AF-A0A960Z2Q2-F1
#
_entry.id   AF-A0A960Z2Q2-F1
#
_cell.length_a   1.000
_cell.length_b   1.000
_cell.length_c   1.000
_cell.angle_alpha   90.00
_cell.angle_beta   90.00
_cell.angle_gamma   90.00
#
_symmetry.space_group_name_H-M   'P 1'
#
loop_
_entity.id
_entity.type
_entity.pdbx_description
1 polymer ?
#
loop_
_entity_poly.entity_id
_entity_poly.type
_entity_poly.pdbx_seq_one_letter_code
_entity_poly.pdbx_strand_id
1 'polypeptide(L)'
;MEFRRHLFPASLLLLAALGCEERSVDLDLAELTPGERLYVERVVTLERARSLALVDRPRGTALLDSLAAAWGDSVKVDLLDGLPTDPFRAEGLHALLVRVMAAEHDSLRRDPTADRLDRPLPDPGRPAHPDSAATAAGGE
;
A
#
# COMPACT_ATOMS: atom_id res chain seq x y z
N MET A 1 52.20 -40.39 -14.87
CA MET A 1 51.12 -40.02 -13.93
C MET A 1 50.26 -38.98 -14.61
N GLU A 2 49.11 -39.40 -15.12
CA GLU A 2 48.16 -38.59 -15.89
C GLU A 2 47.21 -37.86 -14.94
N PHE A 3 47.18 -36.53 -14.99
CA PHE A 3 46.18 -35.74 -14.27
C PHE A 3 44.93 -35.57 -15.14
N ARG A 4 43.87 -36.25 -14.71
CA ARG A 4 42.54 -36.29 -15.32
C ARG A 4 41.90 -34.90 -15.38
N ARG A 5 41.39 -34.61 -16.58
CA ARG A 5 40.47 -33.54 -16.94
C ARG A 5 39.17 -33.63 -16.14
N HIS A 6 38.80 -32.56 -15.45
CA HIS A 6 37.41 -32.27 -15.09
C HIS A 6 37.06 -30.86 -15.57
N LEU A 7 36.76 -30.77 -16.87
CA LEU A 7 35.95 -29.70 -17.45
C LEU A 7 34.53 -29.87 -16.90
N PHE A 8 34.21 -29.17 -15.81
CA PHE A 8 32.84 -29.03 -15.37
C PHE A 8 32.11 -28.06 -16.33
N PRO A 9 30.91 -28.41 -16.83
CA PRO A 9 30.18 -27.60 -17.80
C PRO A 9 29.57 -26.38 -17.10
N ALA A 10 30.21 -25.22 -17.24
CA ALA A 10 29.72 -23.93 -16.74
C ALA A 10 28.59 -23.31 -17.63
N SER A 11 27.84 -24.12 -18.38
CA SER A 11 26.95 -23.63 -19.45
C SER A 11 25.45 -23.90 -19.23
N LEU A 12 25.02 -24.28 -18.02
CA LEU A 12 23.62 -24.66 -17.76
C LEU A 12 22.90 -23.77 -16.73
N LEU A 13 23.25 -22.48 -16.70
CA LEU A 13 22.67 -21.48 -15.80
C LEU A 13 22.32 -20.17 -16.54
N LEU A 14 21.90 -20.28 -17.81
CA LEU A 14 21.57 -19.09 -18.64
C LEU A 14 20.18 -19.16 -19.31
N LEU A 15 19.24 -19.95 -18.77
CA LEU A 15 17.89 -20.12 -19.35
C LEU A 15 16.74 -19.66 -18.45
N ALA A 16 17.01 -19.05 -17.29
CA ALA A 16 15.97 -18.53 -16.39
C ALA A 16 15.73 -17.00 -16.53
N ALA A 17 16.34 -16.33 -17.51
CA ALA A 17 16.32 -14.86 -17.62
C ALA A 17 15.46 -14.31 -18.78
N LEU A 18 14.74 -15.16 -19.51
CA LEU A 18 13.92 -14.75 -20.66
C LEU A 18 12.50 -15.30 -20.49
N GLY A 19 11.64 -14.58 -19.76
CA GLY A 19 10.22 -14.93 -19.75
C GLY A 19 9.35 -14.44 -18.59
N CYS A 20 9.88 -13.71 -17.60
CA CYS A 20 9.03 -12.90 -16.73
C CYS A 20 8.73 -11.60 -17.46
N GLU A 21 7.82 -11.66 -18.44
CA GLU A 21 7.10 -10.46 -18.86
C GLU A 21 6.22 -10.07 -17.66
N GLU A 22 6.70 -9.09 -16.90
CA GLU A 22 6.08 -8.60 -15.68
C GLU A 22 4.74 -7.93 -16.03
N ARG A 23 3.68 -8.73 -16.11
CA ARG A 23 2.31 -8.23 -16.19
C ARG A 23 1.91 -7.70 -14.83
N SER A 24 2.43 -6.53 -14.46
CA SER A 24 1.88 -5.77 -13.35
C SER A 24 0.52 -5.24 -13.79
N VAL A 25 -0.55 -5.63 -13.09
CA VAL A 25 -1.87 -5.02 -13.29
C VAL A 25 -1.86 -3.67 -12.60
N ASP A 26 -1.88 -2.58 -13.36
CA ASP A 26 -2.05 -1.25 -12.79
C ASP A 26 -3.53 -1.03 -12.46
N LEU A 27 -3.88 -1.13 -11.17
CA LEU A 27 -5.26 -1.01 -10.69
C LEU A 27 -5.62 0.42 -10.30
N ASP A 28 -6.82 0.84 -10.65
CA ASP A 28 -7.49 2.04 -10.14
C ASP A 28 -8.49 1.73 -9.03
N LEU A 29 -8.82 2.74 -8.22
CA LEU A 29 -9.84 2.62 -7.16
C LEU A 29 -11.19 2.11 -7.69
N ALA A 30 -11.55 2.49 -8.92
CA ALA A 30 -12.81 2.08 -9.55
C ALA A 30 -12.85 0.57 -9.89
N GLU A 31 -11.69 -0.09 -9.97
CA GLU A 31 -11.56 -1.50 -10.35
C GLU A 31 -11.48 -2.45 -9.15
N LEU A 32 -11.53 -1.89 -7.93
CA LEU A 32 -11.53 -2.67 -6.70
C LEU A 32 -12.84 -3.41 -6.52
N THR A 33 -12.74 -4.70 -6.19
CA THR A 33 -13.88 -5.44 -5.65
C THR A 33 -14.32 -4.84 -4.31
N PRO A 34 -15.55 -5.13 -3.84
CA PRO A 34 -15.99 -4.64 -2.53
C PRO A 34 -15.06 -5.03 -1.37
N GLY A 35 -14.48 -6.24 -1.40
CA GLY A 35 -13.54 -6.71 -0.37
C GLY A 35 -12.22 -5.95 -0.39
N GLU A 36 -11.66 -5.74 -1.59
CA GLU A 36 -10.43 -4.97 -1.78
C GLU A 36 -10.62 -3.50 -1.39
N ARG A 37 -11.77 -2.92 -1.74
CA ARG A 37 -12.13 -1.55 -1.36
C ARG A 37 -12.23 -1.41 0.16
N LEU A 38 -12.95 -2.32 0.82
CA LEU A 38 -13.06 -2.34 2.27
C LEU A 38 -11.68 -2.48 2.94
N TYR A 39 -10.79 -3.29 2.36
CA TYR A 39 -9.41 -3.40 2.81
C TYR A 39 -8.65 -2.07 2.74
N VAL A 40 -8.67 -1.40 1.59
CA VAL A 40 -8.02 -0.09 1.41
C VAL A 40 -8.60 0.95 2.37
N GLU A 41 -9.93 1.02 2.50
CA GLU A 41 -10.62 1.97 3.40
C GLU A 41 -10.24 1.76 4.86
N ARG A 42 -10.12 0.51 5.32
CA ARG A 42 -9.69 0.20 6.70
C ARG A 42 -8.25 0.63 6.95
N VAL A 43 -7.35 0.36 6.01
CA VAL A 43 -5.94 0.77 6.14
C VAL A 43 -5.83 2.30 6.23
N VAL A 44 -6.51 3.02 5.34
CA VAL A 44 -6.53 4.50 5.34
C VAL A 44 -7.14 5.07 6.63
N THR A 45 -8.23 4.47 7.12
CA THR A 45 -8.89 4.91 8.36
C THR A 45 -7.97 4.73 9.58
N LEU A 46 -7.22 3.63 9.66
CA LEU A 46 -6.21 3.45 10.73
C LEU A 46 -5.13 4.51 10.67
N GLU A 47 -4.67 4.86 9.48
CA GLU A 47 -3.61 5.86 9.33
C GLU A 47 -4.09 7.26 9.73
N ARG A 48 -5.32 7.61 9.35
CA ARG A 48 -5.97 8.84 9.82
C ARG A 48 -6.08 8.88 11.34
N ALA A 49 -6.51 7.77 11.96
CA ALA A 49 -6.62 7.65 13.41
C ALA A 49 -5.27 7.78 14.12
N ARG A 50 -4.21 7.16 13.57
CA ARG A 50 -2.83 7.29 14.08
C ARG A 50 -2.33 8.72 13.97
N SER A 51 -2.54 9.36 12.82
CA SER A 51 -2.14 10.75 12.61
C SER A 51 -2.86 11.70 13.56
N LEU A 52 -4.15 11.47 13.83
CA LEU A 52 -4.86 12.21 14.87
C LEU A 52 -4.23 11.97 16.24
N ALA A 53 -3.87 10.73 16.60
CA ALA A 53 -3.23 10.43 17.89
C ALA A 53 -1.85 11.09 18.08
N LEU A 54 -1.17 11.45 16.99
CA LEU A 54 0.08 12.21 17.03
C LEU A 54 -0.15 13.69 17.38
N VAL A 55 -1.31 14.27 17.03
CA VAL A 55 -1.63 15.70 17.21
C VAL A 55 -2.54 15.94 18.42
N ASP A 56 -3.51 15.05 18.65
CA ASP A 56 -4.45 15.03 19.76
C ASP A 56 -4.50 13.60 20.33
N ARG A 57 -3.59 13.34 21.28
CA ARG A 57 -3.39 11.99 21.83
C ARG A 57 -4.65 11.41 22.48
N PRO A 58 -5.34 12.09 23.42
CA PRO A 58 -6.54 11.52 24.04
C PRO A 58 -7.60 11.12 23.03
N ARG A 59 -7.89 12.00 22.06
CA ARG A 59 -8.92 11.74 21.04
C ARG A 59 -8.52 10.65 20.07
N GLY A 60 -7.29 10.68 19.57
CA GLY A 60 -6.79 9.67 18.65
C GLY A 60 -6.66 8.29 19.30
N THR A 61 -6.25 8.20 20.56
CA THR A 61 -6.23 6.91 21.29
C THR A 61 -7.65 6.36 21.48
N ALA A 62 -8.60 7.19 21.94
CA ALA A 62 -9.99 6.74 22.10
C ALA A 62 -10.60 6.23 20.78
N LEU A 63 -10.23 6.86 19.66
CA LEU A 63 -10.64 6.43 18.33
C LEU A 63 -10.01 5.09 17.94
N LEU A 64 -8.70 4.92 18.14
CA LEU A 64 -8.00 3.65 17.87
C LEU A 64 -8.58 2.50 18.70
N ASP A 65 -8.90 2.74 19.97
CA ASP A 65 -9.56 1.76 20.83
C ASP A 65 -10.96 1.40 20.31
N SER A 66 -11.72 2.40 19.84
CA SER A 66 -13.03 2.20 19.22
C SER A 66 -12.95 1.38 17.94
N LEU A 67 -11.96 1.65 17.08
CA LEU A 67 -11.70 0.88 15.86
C LEU A 67 -11.30 -0.56 16.20
N ALA A 68 -10.41 -0.75 17.18
CA ALA A 68 -10.01 -2.08 17.63
C ALA A 68 -11.22 -2.89 18.14
N ALA A 69 -12.10 -2.27 18.92
CA ALA A 69 -13.33 -2.90 19.39
C ALA A 69 -14.35 -3.20 18.27
N ALA A 70 -14.53 -2.26 17.33
CA ALA A 70 -15.50 -2.40 16.23
C ALA A 70 -15.06 -3.43 15.18
N TRP A 71 -13.76 -3.53 14.95
CA TRP A 71 -13.19 -4.36 13.90
C TRP A 71 -12.75 -5.73 14.41
N GLY A 72 -12.25 -5.83 15.65
CA GLY A 72 -12.07 -7.07 16.42
C GLY A 72 -11.76 -8.34 15.62
N ASP A 73 -12.44 -9.43 15.98
CA ASP A 73 -12.26 -10.76 15.38
C ASP A 73 -12.96 -10.92 14.01
N SER A 74 -13.93 -10.07 13.69
CA SER A 74 -14.69 -10.11 12.43
C SER A 74 -13.88 -9.63 11.22
N VAL A 75 -12.78 -8.90 11.43
CA VAL A 75 -11.88 -8.52 10.34
C VAL A 75 -11.24 -9.73 9.70
N LYS A 76 -10.82 -10.73 10.47
CA LYS A 76 -9.86 -11.69 9.94
C LYS A 76 -10.47 -12.62 8.88
N VAL A 77 -11.74 -12.99 9.00
CA VAL A 77 -12.39 -13.87 8.02
C VAL A 77 -12.82 -13.06 6.79
N ASP A 78 -13.65 -12.03 7.00
CA ASP A 78 -14.23 -11.26 5.90
C ASP A 78 -13.19 -10.46 5.10
N LEU A 79 -12.10 -10.02 5.74
CA LEU A 79 -11.02 -9.30 5.06
C LEU A 79 -10.15 -10.26 4.25
N LEU A 80 -9.80 -11.43 4.79
CA LEU A 80 -8.94 -12.38 4.08
C LEU A 80 -9.69 -13.02 2.90
N ASP A 81 -10.98 -13.29 3.05
CA ASP A 81 -11.82 -13.81 1.96
C ASP A 81 -12.03 -12.78 0.84
N GLY A 82 -11.92 -11.49 1.16
CA GLY A 82 -12.06 -10.38 0.22
C GLY A 82 -10.77 -10.00 -0.53
N LEU A 83 -9.61 -10.61 -0.20
CA LEU A 83 -8.33 -10.31 -0.83
C LEU A 83 -8.12 -11.16 -2.09
N PRO A 84 -7.42 -10.62 -3.11
CA PRO A 84 -7.13 -11.35 -4.34
C PRO A 84 -6.22 -12.55 -4.06
N THR A 85 -6.60 -13.70 -4.61
CA THR A 85 -5.79 -14.92 -4.61
C THR A 85 -4.85 -15.01 -5.81
N ASP A 86 -5.16 -14.27 -6.88
CA ASP A 86 -4.29 -14.13 -8.05
C ASP A 86 -3.08 -13.24 -7.72
N PRO A 87 -1.84 -13.72 -7.94
CA PRO A 87 -0.64 -12.99 -7.54
C PRO A 87 -0.48 -11.65 -8.27
N PHE A 88 -0.86 -11.55 -9.55
CA PHE A 88 -0.73 -10.31 -10.31
C PHE A 88 -1.72 -9.25 -9.83
N ARG A 89 -2.95 -9.66 -9.50
CA ARG A 89 -3.95 -8.77 -8.89
C ARG A 89 -3.54 -8.35 -7.48
N ALA A 90 -2.96 -9.25 -6.69
CA ALA A 90 -2.45 -8.91 -5.35
C ALA A 90 -1.33 -7.87 -5.41
N GLU A 91 -0.42 -8.00 -6.38
CA GLU A 91 0.63 -7.00 -6.63
C GLU A 91 0.03 -5.66 -7.07
N GLY A 92 -0.92 -5.66 -8.00
CA GLY A 92 -1.63 -4.46 -8.42
C GLY A 92 -2.35 -3.76 -7.27
N LEU A 93 -3.01 -4.52 -6.39
CA LEU A 93 -3.68 -3.99 -5.20
C LEU A 93 -2.67 -3.37 -4.23
N HIS A 94 -1.52 -4.02 -4.03
CA HIS A 94 -0.45 -3.50 -3.20
C HIS A 94 0.11 -2.19 -3.77
N ALA A 95 0.38 -2.13 -5.08
CA ALA A 95 0.87 -0.93 -5.75
C ALA A 95 -0.14 0.23 -5.63
N LEU A 96 -1.44 -0.04 -5.85
CA LEU A 96 -2.50 0.94 -5.64
C LEU A 96 -2.54 1.42 -4.17
N LEU A 97 -2.47 0.51 -3.20
CA LEU A 97 -2.45 0.88 -1.78
C LEU A 97 -1.28 1.81 -1.47
N VAL A 98 -0.07 1.53 -1.98
CA VAL A 98 1.10 2.41 -1.80
C VAL A 98 0.83 3.82 -2.32
N ARG A 99 0.23 3.95 -3.51
CA ARG A 99 -0.11 5.28 -4.07
C ARG A 99 -1.17 6.00 -3.25
N VAL A 100 -2.23 5.30 -2.83
CA VAL A 100 -3.29 5.85 -1.97
C VAL A 100 -2.72 6.32 -0.64
N MET A 101 -1.83 5.55 -0.02
CA MET A 101 -1.18 5.91 1.24
C MET A 101 -0.25 7.11 1.10
N ALA A 102 0.46 7.24 -0.02
CA ALA A 102 1.26 8.43 -0.30
C ALA A 102 0.36 9.69 -0.38
N ALA A 103 -0.75 9.61 -1.13
CA ALA A 103 -1.71 10.70 -1.24
C ALA A 103 -2.40 11.03 0.11
N GLU A 104 -2.67 10.02 0.95
CA GLU A 104 -3.23 10.23 2.28
C GLU A 104 -2.20 10.91 3.21
N HIS A 105 -0.95 10.44 3.25
CA HIS A 105 0.09 11.06 4.07
C HIS A 105 0.31 12.53 3.73
N ASP A 106 0.34 12.88 2.44
CA ASP A 106 0.44 14.28 2.01
C ASP A 106 -0.77 15.11 2.44
N SER A 107 -1.93 14.49 2.56
CA SER A 107 -3.12 15.15 3.08
C SER A 107 -3.08 15.30 4.61
N LEU A 108 -2.62 14.28 5.32
CA LEU A 108 -2.53 14.25 6.79
C LEU A 108 -1.46 15.18 7.34
N ARG A 109 -0.35 15.37 6.62
CA ARG A 109 0.66 16.39 6.95
C ARG A 109 0.07 17.80 6.99
N ARG A 110 -1.00 18.07 6.23
CA ARG A 110 -1.61 19.39 6.10
C ARG A 110 -2.80 19.60 7.04
N ASP A 111 -3.57 18.56 7.31
CA ASP A 111 -4.84 18.66 8.04
C ASP A 111 -5.11 17.37 8.86
N PRO A 112 -4.42 17.10 9.97
CA PRO A 112 -4.61 15.88 10.77
C PRO A 112 -5.80 16.03 11.73
N THR A 113 -6.99 16.25 11.19
CA THR A 113 -8.24 16.46 11.97
C THR A 113 -9.12 15.21 12.00
N ALA A 114 -9.92 15.08 13.06
CA ALA A 114 -10.84 13.95 13.22
C ALA A 114 -11.91 13.88 12.11
N ASP A 115 -12.33 15.03 11.58
CA ASP A 115 -13.32 15.12 10.49
C ASP A 115 -12.84 14.47 9.19
N ARG A 116 -11.55 14.09 9.10
CA ARG A 116 -11.02 13.35 7.97
C ARG A 116 -11.39 11.88 7.94
N LEU A 117 -11.81 11.27 9.05
CA LEU A 117 -12.13 9.85 9.08
C LEU A 117 -13.20 9.49 8.04
N ASP A 118 -14.20 10.35 7.88
CA ASP A 118 -15.32 10.14 6.96
C ASP A 118 -15.05 10.69 5.55
N ARG A 119 -13.85 11.22 5.27
CA ARG A 119 -13.53 11.71 3.92
C ARG A 119 -13.37 10.56 2.93
N PRO A 120 -13.71 10.75 1.65
CA PRO A 120 -13.42 9.76 0.62
C PRO A 120 -11.95 9.34 0.59
N LEU A 121 -11.67 8.19 -0.02
CA LEU A 121 -10.29 7.79 -0.33
C LEU A 121 -9.61 8.88 -1.17
N PRO A 122 -8.34 9.19 -0.90
CA PRO A 122 -7.61 10.16 -1.70
C PRO A 122 -7.41 9.59 -3.11
N ASP A 123 -7.52 10.48 -4.10
CA ASP A 123 -7.24 10.15 -5.50
C ASP A 123 -5.72 9.97 -5.69
N PRO A 124 -5.23 8.75 -6.00
CA PRO A 124 -3.81 8.49 -6.18
C PRO A 124 -3.26 9.07 -7.49
N GLY A 125 -4.12 9.40 -8.46
CA GLY A 125 -3.73 10.02 -9.74
C GLY A 125 -3.59 11.54 -9.65
N ARG A 126 -4.07 12.15 -8.57
CA ARG A 126 -3.85 13.57 -8.31
C ARG A 126 -2.40 13.77 -7.86
N PRO A 127 -1.60 14.59 -8.56
CA PRO A 127 -0.23 14.86 -8.13
C PRO A 127 -0.22 15.42 -6.71
N ALA A 128 0.78 15.01 -5.92
CA ALA A 128 1.12 15.69 -4.68
C ALA A 128 1.16 17.19 -4.96
N HIS A 129 0.58 18.00 -4.06
CA HIS A 129 0.47 19.45 -4.27
C HIS A 129 1.86 20.02 -4.64
N PRO A 130 1.97 21.01 -5.56
CA PRO A 130 3.24 21.39 -6.18
C PRO A 130 4.30 21.87 -5.16
N ASP A 131 3.89 22.24 -3.95
CA ASP A 131 4.79 22.57 -2.84
C ASP A 131 5.65 21.38 -2.35
N SER A 132 5.21 20.13 -2.58
CA SER A 132 6.00 18.92 -2.31
C SER A 132 7.16 18.73 -3.31
N ALA A 133 7.03 19.23 -4.55
CA ALA A 133 8.09 19.16 -5.56
C ALA A 133 9.08 20.34 -5.44
N ALA A 134 8.61 21.50 -4.99
CA ALA A 134 9.44 22.71 -4.84
C ALA A 134 10.52 22.58 -3.75
N THR A 135 10.31 21.73 -2.75
CA THR A 135 11.30 21.52 -1.66
C THR A 135 12.49 20.66 -2.10
N ALA A 136 12.36 19.86 -3.16
CA ALA A 136 13.44 19.00 -3.67
C ALA A 136 14.37 19.70 -4.67
N ALA A 137 14.00 20.88 -5.18
CA ALA A 137 14.75 21.58 -6.24
C ALA A 137 15.45 22.88 -5.76
N GLY A 138 15.40 23.20 -4.47
CA GLY A 138 15.87 24.47 -3.91
C GLY A 138 17.13 24.39 -3.03
N GLY A 139 18.02 23.43 -3.30
CA GLY A 139 19.31 23.29 -2.62
C GLY A 139 20.46 23.40 -3.61
N GLU A 140 20.70 24.60 -4.13
CA GLU A 140 21.98 25.01 -4.73
C GLU A 140 22.73 25.94 -3.77
#